data_AF-A0A392RV62-F1
#
_entry.id   AF-A0A392RV62-F1
#
_cell.length_a   1.000
_cell.length_b   1.000
_cell.length_c   1.000
_cell.angle_alpha   90.00
_cell.angle_beta   90.00
_cell.angle_gamma   90.00
#
_symmetry.space_group_name_H-M   'P 1'
#
loop_
_entity.id
_entity.type
_entity.pdbx_description
1 polymer ?
#
loop_
_entity_poly.entity_id
_entity_poly.type
_entity_poly.pdbx_seq_one_letter_code
_entity_poly.pdbx_strand_id
1 'polypeptide(L)'
;GSSLGAGLHRLQPGVPAGDFVLPPTFGHTKLFDGQTKVVIPDDEKAILDGMGPEALKNEIADSSISIFKLLEVVNYLNGRECQYLRERDIARKKANDLGQKLSEMKVSFDDYKNKYALQ
;
A
#
# COMPACT_ATOMS: atom_id res chain seq x y z
N GLY A 1 -12.64 -24.51 1.32
CA GLY A 1 -11.23 -24.14 1.52
C GLY A 1 -11.13 -22.64 1.35
N SER A 2 -10.70 -21.93 2.39
CA SER A 2 -10.70 -20.46 2.44
C SER A 2 -9.65 -19.89 1.48
N SER A 3 -10.13 -19.17 0.45
CA SER A 3 -9.33 -18.36 -0.46
C SER A 3 -9.01 -17.02 0.21
N LEU A 4 -7.99 -17.01 1.07
CA LEU A 4 -7.46 -15.79 1.69
C LEU A 4 -5.94 -15.95 1.82
N GLY A 5 -5.17 -15.47 0.85
CA GLY A 5 -3.71 -15.55 0.97
C GLY A 5 -2.87 -14.94 -0.15
N ALA A 6 -3.43 -14.64 -1.32
CA ALA A 6 -2.71 -13.90 -2.36
C ALA A 6 -3.10 -12.43 -2.28
N GLY A 7 -2.36 -11.63 -1.51
CA GLY A 7 -2.44 -10.18 -1.62
C GLY A 7 -2.16 -9.78 -3.07
N LEU A 8 -3.04 -8.97 -3.66
CA LEU A 8 -3.12 -8.63 -5.09
C LEU A 8 -1.84 -7.98 -5.71
N HIS A 9 -0.71 -7.90 -5.00
CA HIS A 9 0.40 -7.01 -5.35
C HIS A 9 1.80 -7.62 -5.18
N ARG A 10 1.97 -8.95 -5.05
CA ARG A 10 3.32 -9.53 -4.94
C ARG A 10 3.99 -9.62 -6.32
N LEU A 11 4.73 -8.56 -6.69
CA LEU A 11 5.79 -8.67 -7.70
C LEU A 11 6.87 -9.62 -7.17
N GLN A 12 7.17 -10.68 -7.91
CA GLN A 12 8.25 -11.62 -7.54
C GLN A 12 9.60 -11.07 -8.03
N PRO A 13 10.62 -10.98 -7.17
CA PRO A 13 11.95 -10.56 -7.60
C PRO A 13 12.48 -11.43 -8.75
N GLY A 14 12.89 -10.81 -9.86
CA GLY A 14 13.47 -11.51 -11.02
C GLY A 14 12.49 -12.04 -12.06
N VAL A 15 11.17 -11.83 -11.90
CA VAL A 15 10.16 -12.20 -12.91
C VAL A 15 9.58 -10.94 -13.56
N PRO A 16 9.63 -10.80 -14.90
CA PRO A 16 8.94 -9.71 -15.59
C PRO A 16 7.44 -9.76 -15.30
N ALA A 17 6.89 -8.68 -14.76
CA ALA A 17 5.45 -8.55 -14.61
C ALA A 17 4.84 -8.10 -15.94
N GLY A 18 3.77 -8.77 -16.38
CA GLY A 18 3.02 -8.38 -17.58
C GLY A 18 2.37 -7.01 -17.47
N ASP A 19 2.09 -6.58 -16.23
CA ASP A 19 1.50 -5.28 -15.90
C ASP A 19 2.37 -4.51 -14.92
N PHE A 20 2.58 -3.21 -15.18
CA PHE A 20 3.17 -2.29 -14.22
C PHE A 20 2.10 -1.90 -13.18
N VAL A 21 2.05 -2.64 -12.07
CA VAL A 21 1.12 -2.36 -10.98
C VAL A 21 1.66 -1.19 -10.17
N LEU A 22 0.99 -0.03 -10.26
CA LEU A 22 1.30 1.12 -9.41
C LEU A 22 1.16 0.74 -7.93
N PRO A 23 2.14 1.08 -7.08
CA PRO A 23 2.02 0.91 -5.65
C PRO A 23 0.68 1.47 -5.11
N PRO A 24 0.01 0.80 -4.16
CA PRO A 24 -1.26 1.26 -3.59
C PRO A 24 -1.24 2.71 -3.10
N THR A 25 -0.07 3.21 -2.65
CA THR A 25 0.16 4.62 -2.28
C THR A 25 -0.24 5.62 -3.37
N PHE A 26 -0.18 5.25 -4.65
CA PHE A 26 -0.66 6.09 -5.77
C PHE A 26 -2.17 5.99 -6.00
N GLY A 27 -2.78 4.84 -5.69
CA GLY A 27 -4.17 4.51 -5.99
C GLY A 27 -5.22 5.28 -5.18
N HIS A 28 -4.80 6.05 -4.17
CA HIS A 28 -5.71 6.89 -3.36
C HIS A 28 -5.87 8.31 -3.90
N THR A 29 -5.23 8.65 -5.02
CA THR A 29 -5.29 10.00 -5.60
C THR A 29 -5.99 10.01 -6.96
N LYS A 30 -6.74 11.08 -7.25
CA LYS A 30 -7.46 11.24 -8.54
C LYS A 30 -6.54 11.13 -9.76
N LEU A 31 -5.23 11.36 -9.58
CA LEU A 31 -4.23 11.36 -10.65
C LEU A 31 -4.12 10.03 -11.41
N PHE A 32 -4.41 8.89 -10.75
CA PHE A 32 -4.27 7.55 -11.34
C PHE A 32 -5.61 6.81 -11.47
N ASP A 33 -6.73 7.55 -11.52
CA ASP A 33 -8.08 7.00 -11.66
C ASP A 33 -8.42 6.50 -13.08
N GLY A 34 -7.46 6.54 -14.01
CA GLY A 34 -7.63 6.18 -15.42
C GLY A 34 -8.42 7.22 -16.24
N GLN A 35 -8.99 8.25 -15.60
CA GLN A 35 -9.70 9.34 -16.25
C GLN A 35 -8.83 10.58 -16.42
N THR A 36 -7.78 10.72 -15.59
CA THR A 36 -6.80 11.79 -15.72
C THR A 36 -6.00 11.65 -17.02
N LYS A 37 -6.16 12.64 -17.90
CA LYS A 37 -5.34 12.79 -19.10
C LYS A 37 -4.12 13.64 -18.77
N VAL A 38 -2.93 13.15 -19.15
CA VAL A 38 -1.73 13.98 -19.19
C VAL A 38 -1.79 14.79 -20.48
N VAL A 39 -1.92 16.11 -20.34
CA VAL A 39 -1.95 17.05 -21.47
C VAL A 39 -0.74 17.96 -21.34
N ILE A 40 -0.05 18.18 -22.46
CA ILE A 40 1.03 19.15 -22.55
C ILE A 40 0.39 20.51 -22.86
N PRO A 41 0.57 21.54 -22.02
CA PRO A 41 0.15 22.91 -22.32
C PRO A 41 0.70 23.42 -23.65
N ASP A 42 -0.02 24.33 -24.33
CA ASP A 42 0.35 24.81 -25.68
C ASP A 42 1.72 25.52 -25.69
N ASP A 43 2.08 26.21 -24.62
CA ASP A 43 3.38 26.86 -24.43
C ASP A 43 4.52 25.86 -24.26
N GLU A 44 4.33 24.79 -23.47
CA GLU A 44 5.29 23.70 -23.36
C GLU A 44 5.43 22.94 -24.69
N LYS A 45 4.32 22.72 -25.40
CA LYS A 45 4.33 22.06 -26.71
C LYS A 45 5.16 22.85 -27.72
N ALA A 46 5.02 24.18 -27.76
CA ALA A 46 5.80 25.03 -28.66
C ALA A 46 7.31 24.94 -28.39
N ILE A 47 7.71 24.76 -27.13
CA ILE A 47 9.10 24.55 -26.74
C ILE A 47 9.60 23.20 -27.25
N LEU A 48 8.83 22.12 -27.02
CA LEU A 48 9.19 20.77 -27.47
C LEU A 48 9.26 20.67 -29.00
N ASP A 49 8.34 21.32 -29.72
CA ASP A 49 8.34 21.38 -31.19
C ASP A 49 9.58 22.11 -31.73
N GLY A 50 10.15 23.03 -30.95
CA GLY A 50 11.39 23.74 -31.28
C GLY A 50 12.68 22.95 -30.99
N MET A 51 12.60 21.82 -30.27
CA MET A 51 13.76 21.00 -29.93
C MET A 51 14.12 20.03 -31.07
N GLY A 52 15.43 19.83 -31.28
CA GLY A 52 15.93 18.76 -32.16
C GLY A 52 15.79 17.37 -31.53
N PRO A 53 15.87 16.28 -32.32
CA PRO A 53 15.68 14.91 -31.82
C PRO A 53 16.62 14.53 -30.67
N GLU A 54 17.88 14.95 -30.75
CA GLU A 54 18.90 14.71 -29.73
C GLU A 54 18.60 15.47 -28.43
N ALA A 55 18.08 16.69 -28.52
CA ALA A 55 17.66 17.46 -27.35
C ALA A 55 16.46 16.81 -26.65
N LEU A 56 15.46 16.35 -27.43
CA LEU A 56 14.32 15.60 -26.90
C LEU A 56 14.76 14.30 -26.21
N LYS A 57 15.71 13.57 -26.80
CA LYS A 57 16.26 12.36 -26.20
C LYS A 57 16.95 12.64 -24.86
N ASN A 58 17.71 13.73 -24.77
CA ASN A 58 18.37 14.12 -23.53
C ASN A 58 17.37 14.55 -22.46
N GLU A 59 16.35 15.33 -22.82
CA GLU A 59 15.28 15.74 -21.90
C GLU A 59 14.55 14.52 -21.33
N ILE A 60 14.24 13.52 -22.17
CA ILE A 60 13.65 12.25 -21.71
C ILE A 60 14.59 11.53 -20.74
N ALA A 61 15.88 11.46 -21.04
CA ALA A 61 16.85 10.80 -20.17
C ALA A 61 16.95 11.48 -18.80
N ASP A 62 17.04 12.81 -18.78
CA ASP A 62 17.16 13.61 -17.57
C ASP A 62 15.88 13.53 -16.73
N SER A 63 14.72 13.67 -17.36
CA SER A 63 13.42 13.51 -16.70
C SER A 63 13.20 12.10 -16.16
N SER A 64 13.66 11.07 -16.89
CA SER A 64 13.54 9.66 -16.45
C SER A 64 14.27 9.41 -15.13
N ILE A 65 15.43 10.04 -14.89
CA ILE A 65 16.15 9.91 -13.62
C ILE A 65 15.28 10.37 -12.44
N SER A 66 14.59 11.50 -12.60
CA SER A 66 13.70 12.04 -11.57
C SER A 66 12.50 11.12 -11.31
N ILE A 67 11.93 10.54 -12.36
CA ILE A 67 10.85 9.55 -12.25
C ILE A 67 11.31 8.31 -11.49
N PHE A 68 12.49 7.77 -11.82
CA PHE A 68 13.01 6.59 -11.11
C PHE A 68 13.28 6.86 -9.64
N LYS A 69 13.85 8.02 -9.29
CA LYS A 69 14.03 8.42 -7.89
C LYS A 69 12.70 8.52 -7.13
N LEU A 70 11.67 9.06 -7.77
CA LEU A 70 10.33 9.08 -7.18
C LEU A 70 9.80 7.66 -6.94
N LEU A 71 9.95 6.76 -7.92
CA LEU A 71 9.55 5.36 -7.78
C LEU A 71 10.30 4.64 -6.64
N GLU A 72 11.60 4.91 -6.46
CA GLU A 72 12.39 4.37 -5.33
C GLU A 72 11.81 4.80 -3.98
N VAL A 73 11.50 6.10 -3.82
CA VAL A 73 10.90 6.63 -2.58
C VAL A 73 9.53 6.01 -2.32
N VAL A 74 8.69 5.90 -3.35
CA VAL A 74 7.37 5.28 -3.22
C VAL A 74 7.50 3.81 -2.83
N ASN A 75 8.41 3.07 -3.46
CA ASN A 75 8.64 1.66 -3.12
C ASN A 75 9.10 1.49 -1.66
N TYR A 76 9.98 2.37 -1.19
CA TYR A 76 10.41 2.41 0.21
C TYR A 76 9.23 2.66 1.17
N LEU A 77 8.38 3.65 0.87
CA LEU A 77 7.19 3.96 1.67
C LEU A 77 6.19 2.80 1.68
N ASN A 78 5.96 2.17 0.52
CA ASN A 78 5.09 1.00 0.40
C ASN A 78 5.60 -0.16 1.28
N GLY A 79 6.92 -0.39 1.33
CA GLY A 79 7.54 -1.36 2.23
C GLY A 79 7.24 -1.07 3.71
N ARG A 80 7.35 0.20 4.12
CA ARG A 80 7.02 0.63 5.50
C ARG A 80 5.53 0.46 5.82
N GLU A 81 4.65 0.87 4.92
CA GLU A 81 3.20 0.72 5.11
C GLU A 81 2.81 -0.75 5.26
N CYS A 82 3.34 -1.63 4.40
CA CYS A 82 3.14 -3.07 4.52
C CYS A 82 3.58 -3.63 5.88
N GLN A 83 4.70 -3.13 6.41
CA GLN A 83 5.17 -3.52 7.74
C GLN A 83 4.19 -3.08 8.82
N TYR A 84 3.77 -1.81 8.82
CA TYR A 84 2.81 -1.28 9.80
C TYR A 84 1.48 -2.04 9.78
N LEU A 85 0.95 -2.36 8.60
CA LEU A 85 -0.29 -3.14 8.48
C LEU A 85 -0.14 -4.53 9.09
N ARG A 86 0.99 -5.20 8.86
CA ARG A 86 1.28 -6.52 9.47
C ARG A 86 1.36 -6.45 10.99
N GLU A 87 2.07 -5.46 11.53
CA GLU A 87 2.19 -5.25 12.98
C GLU A 87 0.82 -4.96 13.61
N ARG A 88 0.02 -4.10 12.97
CA ARG A 88 -1.35 -3.79 13.38
C ARG A 88 -2.22 -5.04 13.43
N ASP A 89 -2.16 -5.89 12.40
CA ASP A 89 -2.98 -7.09 12.32
C ASP A 89 -2.58 -8.13 13.40
N ILE A 90 -1.28 -8.26 13.69
CA ILE A 90 -0.78 -9.06 14.82
C ILE A 90 -1.29 -8.51 16.16
N ALA A 91 -1.21 -7.19 16.36
CA ALA A 91 -1.67 -6.54 17.58
C ALA A 91 -3.19 -6.72 17.77
N ARG A 92 -3.97 -6.56 16.70
CA ARG A 92 -5.42 -6.77 16.70
C ARG A 92 -5.78 -8.21 17.07
N LYS A 93 -5.07 -9.20 16.52
CA LYS A 93 -5.28 -10.61 16.90
C LYS A 93 -5.03 -10.82 18.39
N LYS A 94 -3.91 -10.32 18.93
CA LYS A 94 -3.60 -10.42 20.36
C LYS A 94 -4.66 -9.76 21.24
N ALA A 95 -5.15 -8.58 20.84
CA ALA A 95 -6.19 -7.87 21.57
C ALA A 95 -7.49 -8.68 21.64
N ASN A 96 -7.88 -9.31 20.52
CA ASN A 96 -9.05 -10.17 20.47
C ASN A 96 -8.88 -11.42 21.37
N ASP A 97 -7.72 -12.08 21.30
CA ASP A 97 -7.43 -13.27 22.13
C ASP A 97 -7.47 -12.94 23.63
N LEU A 98 -6.94 -11.78 24.03
CA LEU A 98 -7.00 -11.31 25.43
C LEU A 98 -8.42 -10.93 25.84
N GLY A 99 -9.18 -10.26 24.96
CA GLY A 99 -10.59 -9.92 25.21
C GLY A 99 -11.46 -11.16 25.43
N GLN A 100 -11.21 -12.24 24.67
CA GLN A 100 -11.88 -13.52 24.88
C GLN A 100 -11.54 -14.12 26.26
N LYS A 101 -10.25 -14.22 26.61
CA LYS A 101 -9.81 -14.75 27.91
C LYS A 101 -10.38 -13.96 29.09
N LEU A 102 -10.45 -12.63 28.96
CA LEU A 102 -11.05 -11.78 29.98
C LEU A 102 -12.54 -12.07 30.15
N SER A 103 -13.25 -12.31 29.05
CA SER A 103 -14.67 -12.66 29.07
C SER A 103 -14.89 -14.02 29.76
N GLU A 104 -14.09 -15.02 29.43
CA GLU A 104 -14.13 -16.34 30.08
C GLU A 104 -13.84 -16.26 31.58
N MET A 105 -12.81 -15.49 31.96
CA MET A 105 -12.46 -15.27 33.36
C MET A 105 -13.58 -14.57 34.14
N LYS A 106 -14.24 -13.58 33.52
CA LYS A 106 -15.35 -12.86 34.13
C LYS A 106 -16.53 -13.79 34.40
N VAL A 107 -16.91 -14.64 33.44
CA VAL A 107 -17.96 -15.65 33.62
C VAL A 107 -17.62 -16.60 34.77
N SER A 108 -16.40 -17.13 34.79
CA SER A 108 -15.93 -18.04 35.87
C SER A 108 -15.94 -17.37 37.25
N PHE A 109 -15.56 -16.09 37.32
CA PHE A 109 -15.59 -15.31 38.55
C PHE A 109 -17.03 -15.07 39.05
N ASP A 110 -17.95 -14.73 38.14
CA ASP A 110 -19.36 -14.52 38.47
C ASP A 110 -20.00 -15.84 38.96
N ASP A 111 -19.71 -16.98 38.32
CA ASP A 111 -20.15 -18.31 38.75
C ASP A 111 -19.63 -18.67 40.15
N TYR A 112 -18.34 -18.41 40.41
CA TYR A 112 -17.74 -18.59 41.72
C TYR A 112 -18.48 -17.75 42.78
N LYS A 113 -18.67 -16.46 42.52
CA LYS A 113 -19.35 -15.55 43.46
C LYS A 113 -20.77 -16.03 43.77
N ASN A 114 -21.53 -16.46 42.76
CA ASN A 114 -22.89 -16.94 42.93
C ASN A 114 -22.96 -18.23 43.77
N LYS A 115 -22.00 -19.14 43.60
CA LYS A 115 -21.92 -20.38 44.38
C LYS A 115 -21.74 -20.14 45.88
N TYR A 116 -20.93 -19.15 46.27
CA TYR A 116 -20.64 -18.85 47.67
C TYR A 116 -21.56 -17.78 48.28
N ALA A 117 -22.39 -17.10 47.48
CA ALA A 117 -23.44 -16.20 47.99
C ALA A 117 -24.71 -16.93 48.47
N LEU A 118 -24.84 -18.23 48.17
CA LEU A 118 -25.98 -19.08 48.53
C LEU A 118 -25.70 -20.03 49.71
N GLN A 119 -24.58 -19.84 50.43
CA GLN A 119 -24.26 -20.50 51.70
C GLN A 119 -24.48 -19.55 52.87
#